data_AF-X0WYH5-F1
#
_entry.id   AF-X0WYH5-F1
#
_cell.length_a   1.000
_cell.length_b   1.000
_cell.length_c   1.000
_cell.angle_alpha   90.00
_cell.angle_beta   90.00
_cell.angle_gamma   90.00
#
_symmetry.space_group_name_H-M   'P 1'
#
loop_
_entity.id
_entity.type
_entity.pdbx_description
1 polymer ?
#
loop_
_entity_poly.entity_id
_entity_poly.type
_entity_poly.pdbx_seq_one_letter_code
_entity_poly.pdbx_strand_id
1 'polypeptide(L)'
;SWQGSVTGDHAFSTAILEEGMKWHQLGMTNEDAQFLETRKYQANEIARIFRIPPHMIGDLERATFSNIEHQSLEFVIHTLRPWLVRWERAIWRDLIDEPDQDKVFAEFLVDGLLRGDAKARSEALRVQFQNGALSIDEWRSIENRNPLPDELGQRHYVQMNLAEVTDEEPEPEPEPAPLPPPVPQPALPEPEESSRAMFAPLIADVAARIATREVGALGKRASKAETDADMFDEWVDTFYDGHAAYVVKAVSP
;
A
#
# COMPACT_ATOMS: atom_id res chain seq x y z
N SER A 1 57.01 2.68 3.48
CA SER A 1 56.24 3.08 4.68
C SER A 1 55.18 2.01 4.95
N TRP A 2 54.74 1.85 6.20
CA TRP A 2 53.71 0.85 6.57
C TRP A 2 52.44 0.95 5.70
N GLN A 3 52.04 2.17 5.34
CA GLN A 3 50.93 2.40 4.43
C GLN A 3 51.18 1.83 3.02
N GLY A 4 52.39 1.96 2.48
CA GLY A 4 52.73 1.42 1.15
C GLY A 4 52.85 -0.10 1.09
N SER A 5 53.01 -0.79 2.23
CA SER A 5 53.06 -2.26 2.28
C SER A 5 51.72 -2.93 2.58
N VAL A 6 50.73 -2.19 3.08
CA VAL A 6 49.45 -2.74 3.58
C VAL A 6 48.24 -2.21 2.79
N THR A 7 48.39 -1.17 1.98
CA THR A 7 47.30 -0.58 1.18
C THR A 7 47.55 -0.67 -0.33
N GLY A 8 46.48 -0.68 -1.14
CA GLY A 8 46.57 -0.82 -2.61
C GLY A 8 46.71 -2.26 -3.08
N ASP A 9 47.58 -2.52 -4.06
CA ASP A 9 47.83 -3.85 -4.66
C ASP A 9 48.37 -4.90 -3.67
N HIS A 10 48.78 -4.47 -2.47
CA HIS A 10 49.26 -5.33 -1.39
C HIS A 10 48.22 -5.52 -0.27
N ALA A 11 46.98 -5.10 -0.48
CA ALA A 11 45.87 -5.45 0.41
C ALA A 11 45.76 -6.98 0.53
N PHE A 12 45.51 -7.48 1.74
CA PHE A 12 45.47 -8.92 2.11
C PHE A 12 46.83 -9.66 2.12
N SER A 13 47.94 -8.99 1.86
CA SER A 13 49.28 -9.59 2.02
C SER A 13 49.68 -9.67 3.50
N THR A 14 50.49 -10.67 3.86
CA THR A 14 50.97 -10.86 5.25
C THR A 14 51.97 -9.77 5.59
N ALA A 15 51.58 -8.86 6.50
CA ALA A 15 52.48 -7.83 7.00
C ALA A 15 53.52 -8.45 7.95
N ILE A 16 54.81 -8.33 7.59
CA ILE A 16 55.93 -8.73 8.44
C ILE A 16 56.16 -7.61 9.47
N LEU A 17 56.03 -7.94 10.75
CA LEU A 17 56.23 -7.03 11.87
C LEU A 17 57.57 -7.37 12.56
N GLU A 18 58.44 -6.38 12.72
CA GLU A 18 59.72 -6.54 13.43
C GLU A 18 59.55 -6.59 14.96
N GLU A 19 60.53 -7.19 15.65
CA GLU A 19 60.48 -7.57 17.08
C GLU A 19 59.80 -6.53 17.98
N GLY A 20 58.66 -6.92 18.55
CA GLY A 20 57.92 -6.14 19.55
C GLY A 20 56.72 -5.36 19.03
N MET A 21 56.53 -5.25 17.71
CA MET A 21 55.34 -4.58 17.16
C MET A 21 54.11 -5.47 17.21
N LYS A 22 53.01 -4.95 17.76
CA LYS A 22 51.71 -5.64 17.82
C LYS A 22 50.76 -5.08 16.78
N TRP A 23 50.19 -5.96 15.95
CA TRP A 23 49.12 -5.60 15.04
C TRP A 23 47.86 -5.24 15.83
N HIS A 24 47.29 -4.06 15.55
CA HIS A 24 45.98 -3.67 16.04
C HIS A 24 45.07 -3.49 14.83
N GLN A 25 44.09 -4.36 14.69
CA GLN A 25 43.09 -4.28 13.63
C GLN A 25 42.20 -3.05 13.86
N LEU A 26 42.18 -2.12 12.91
CA LEU A 26 41.47 -0.82 13.03
C LEU A 26 40.11 -0.80 12.31
N GLY A 27 39.60 -1.94 11.84
CA GLY A 27 38.35 -2.05 11.10
C GLY A 27 37.39 -3.09 11.68
N MET A 28 36.09 -2.86 11.52
CA MET A 28 35.04 -3.81 11.90
C MET A 28 35.26 -5.13 11.14
N THR A 29 35.26 -6.26 11.85
CA THR A 29 35.45 -7.57 11.21
C THR A 29 34.17 -7.97 10.46
N ASN A 30 34.29 -8.82 9.43
CA ASN A 30 33.12 -9.40 8.77
C ASN A 30 32.25 -10.22 9.74
N GLU A 31 32.85 -10.80 10.79
CA GLU A 31 32.15 -11.50 11.86
C GLU A 31 31.30 -10.53 12.71
N ASP A 32 31.82 -9.34 13.04
CA ASP A 32 31.08 -8.32 13.77
C ASP A 32 29.86 -7.82 12.98
N ALA A 33 30.01 -7.68 11.65
CA ALA A 33 28.90 -7.33 10.77
C ALA A 33 27.82 -8.43 10.72
N GLN A 34 28.22 -9.71 10.63
CA GLN A 34 27.29 -10.84 10.68
C GLN A 34 26.60 -11.00 12.04
N PHE A 35 27.30 -10.67 13.14
CA PHE A 35 26.72 -10.70 14.48
C PHE A 35 25.61 -9.64 14.66
N LEU A 36 25.82 -8.43 14.13
CA LEU A 36 24.80 -7.37 14.14
C LEU A 36 23.54 -7.77 13.36
N GLU A 37 23.71 -8.36 12.17
CA GLU A 37 22.58 -8.87 11.38
C GLU A 37 21.83 -9.99 12.09
N THR A 38 22.54 -10.90 12.77
CA THR A 38 21.92 -11.97 13.58
C THR A 38 21.06 -11.39 14.70
N ARG A 39 21.53 -10.32 15.37
CA ARG A 39 20.74 -9.65 16.43
C ARG A 39 19.49 -8.95 15.90
N LYS A 40 19.55 -8.30 14.74
CA LYS A 40 18.35 -7.72 14.10
C LYS A 40 17.34 -8.80 13.76
N TYR A 41 17.80 -9.94 13.24
CA TYR A 41 16.93 -11.07 12.93
C TYR A 41 16.23 -11.60 14.18
N GLN A 42 16.96 -11.76 15.29
CA GLN A 42 16.40 -12.19 16.58
C GLN A 42 15.31 -11.24 17.10
N ALA A 43 15.51 -9.92 17.00
CA ALA A 43 14.49 -8.95 17.40
C ALA A 43 13.19 -9.13 16.60
N ASN A 44 13.32 -9.35 15.28
CA ASN A 44 12.19 -9.63 14.41
C ASN A 44 11.52 -10.98 14.69
N GLU A 45 12.27 -12.02 15.06
CA GLU A 45 11.69 -13.31 15.50
C GLU A 45 10.85 -13.16 16.75
N ILE A 46 11.33 -12.43 17.76
CA ILE A 46 10.58 -12.16 18.99
C ILE A 46 9.31 -11.38 18.66
N ALA A 47 9.40 -10.34 17.82
CA ALA A 47 8.25 -9.54 17.39
C ALA A 47 7.18 -10.40 16.70
N ARG A 48 7.60 -11.35 15.85
CA ARG A 48 6.68 -12.29 15.18
C ARG A 48 5.93 -13.19 16.16
N ILE A 49 6.56 -13.66 17.23
CA ILE A 49 5.90 -14.48 18.27
C ILE A 49 4.74 -13.71 18.89
N PHE A 50 4.94 -12.42 19.16
CA PHE A 50 3.92 -11.54 19.74
C PHE A 50 3.00 -10.87 18.70
N ARG A 51 3.22 -11.14 17.41
CA ARG A 51 2.51 -10.47 16.29
C ARG A 51 2.63 -8.95 16.34
N ILE A 52 3.77 -8.43 16.78
CA ILE A 52 4.07 -7.00 16.80
C ILE A 52 4.79 -6.66 15.48
N PRO A 53 4.30 -5.70 14.68
CA PRO A 53 5.00 -5.28 13.47
C PRO A 53 6.40 -4.69 13.77
N PRO A 54 7.37 -4.82 12.84
CA PRO A 54 8.73 -4.32 13.02
C PRO A 54 8.81 -2.81 13.30
N HIS A 55 7.96 -1.99 12.69
CA HIS A 55 7.99 -0.54 12.88
C HIS A 55 7.62 -0.12 14.31
N MET A 56 6.83 -0.94 15.03
CA MET A 56 6.46 -0.68 16.43
C MET A 56 7.61 -0.96 17.41
N ILE A 57 8.60 -1.78 17.01
CA ILE A 57 9.81 -2.05 17.81
C ILE A 57 11.00 -1.19 17.38
N GLY A 58 10.78 -0.23 16.48
CA GLY A 58 11.81 0.69 15.99
C GLY A 58 12.64 0.15 14.81
N ASP A 59 12.25 -0.97 14.20
CA ASP A 59 12.86 -1.48 12.97
C ASP A 59 12.13 -0.89 11.74
N LEU A 60 12.79 0.08 11.11
CA LEU A 60 12.26 0.85 9.98
C LEU A 60 12.99 0.54 8.66
N GLU A 61 13.88 -0.45 8.61
CA GLU A 61 14.76 -0.69 7.43
C GLU A 61 13.99 -0.91 6.12
N ARG A 62 12.76 -1.43 6.21
CA ARG A 62 11.88 -1.70 5.05
C ARG A 62 10.54 -0.94 5.12
N ALA A 63 10.41 0.00 6.04
CA ALA A 63 9.16 0.68 6.30
C ALA A 63 9.10 2.02 5.54
N THR A 64 8.18 2.14 4.58
CA THR A 64 7.79 3.42 3.98
C THR A 64 6.57 3.99 4.72
N PHE A 65 6.38 5.30 4.73
CA PHE A 65 5.28 5.96 5.47
C PHE A 65 3.89 5.38 5.14
N SER A 66 3.59 5.16 3.85
CA SER A 66 2.32 4.56 3.41
C SER A 66 2.14 3.11 3.91
N ASN A 67 3.24 2.35 3.99
CA ASN A 67 3.24 0.98 4.50
C ASN A 67 3.08 0.94 6.04
N ILE A 68 3.58 1.95 6.75
CA ILE A 68 3.45 2.06 8.22
C ILE A 68 2.00 2.23 8.66
N GLU A 69 1.20 3.02 7.93
CA GLU A 69 -0.22 3.20 8.25
C GLU A 69 -0.99 1.87 8.12
N HIS A 70 -0.76 1.15 7.02
CA HIS A 70 -1.37 -0.16 6.79
C HIS A 70 -0.92 -1.18 7.84
N GLN A 71 0.37 -1.25 8.15
CA GLN A 71 0.89 -2.13 9.21
C GLN A 71 0.37 -1.76 10.61
N SER A 72 0.10 -0.48 10.86
CA SER A 72 -0.50 -0.03 12.12
C SER A 72 -1.96 -0.47 12.23
N LEU A 73 -2.70 -0.48 11.12
CA LEU A 73 -4.05 -1.02 11.03
C LEU A 73 -4.06 -2.55 11.24
N GLU A 74 -3.15 -3.27 10.59
CA GLU A 74 -2.99 -4.72 10.76
C GLU A 74 -2.69 -5.10 12.21
N PHE A 75 -1.85 -4.33 12.92
CA PHE A 75 -1.58 -4.54 14.34
C PHE A 75 -2.84 -4.47 15.19
N VAL A 76 -3.68 -3.46 14.95
CA VAL A 76 -4.94 -3.30 15.67
C VAL A 76 -5.85 -4.49 15.44
N ILE A 77 -5.98 -4.92 14.18
CA ILE A 77 -6.89 -6.00 13.78
C ILE A 77 -6.43 -7.37 14.27
N HIS A 78 -5.16 -7.73 14.03
CA HIS A 78 -4.67 -9.10 14.22
C HIS A 78 -4.03 -9.36 15.58
N THR A 79 -3.64 -8.30 16.29
CA THR A 79 -2.93 -8.41 17.57
C THR A 79 -3.75 -7.86 18.71
N LEU A 80 -4.18 -6.59 18.67
CA LEU A 80 -4.91 -5.98 19.78
C LEU A 80 -6.35 -6.49 19.91
N ARG A 81 -7.11 -6.54 18.81
CA ARG A 81 -8.54 -6.86 18.88
C ARG A 81 -8.87 -8.20 19.55
N PRO A 82 -8.14 -9.30 19.30
CA PRO A 82 -8.35 -10.55 20.04
C PRO A 82 -8.18 -10.43 21.56
N TRP A 83 -7.25 -9.58 22.03
CA TRP A 83 -7.06 -9.34 23.45
C TRP A 83 -8.16 -8.47 24.05
N LEU A 84 -8.56 -7.41 23.34
CA LEU A 84 -9.65 -6.53 23.76
C LEU A 84 -10.95 -7.31 23.90
N VAL A 85 -11.30 -8.15 22.93
CA VAL A 85 -12.50 -9.02 22.99
C VAL A 85 -12.44 -10.00 24.16
N ARG A 86 -11.26 -10.52 24.51
CA ARG A 86 -11.12 -11.38 25.70
C ARG A 86 -11.41 -10.61 26.98
N TRP A 87 -10.97 -9.35 27.07
CA TRP A 87 -11.25 -8.50 28.22
C TRP A 87 -12.71 -8.08 28.28
N GLU A 88 -13.33 -7.72 27.16
CA GLU A 88 -14.77 -7.42 27.08
C GLU A 88 -15.61 -8.59 27.58
N ARG A 89 -15.28 -9.81 27.14
CA ARG A 89 -15.95 -11.03 27.61
C ARG A 89 -15.72 -11.30 29.09
N ALA A 90 -14.53 -11.01 29.60
CA ALA A 90 -14.24 -11.15 31.03
C ALA A 90 -15.04 -10.14 31.86
N ILE A 91 -15.14 -8.88 31.40
CA ILE A 91 -15.96 -7.84 32.03
C ILE A 91 -17.43 -8.26 32.02
N TRP A 92 -17.93 -8.72 30.88
CA TRP A 92 -19.31 -9.18 30.74
C TRP A 92 -19.64 -10.35 31.70
N ARG A 93 -18.71 -11.30 31.86
CA ARG A 93 -18.90 -12.46 32.74
C ARG A 93 -18.76 -12.12 34.23
N ASP A 94 -17.77 -11.30 34.59
CA ASP A 94 -17.34 -11.12 35.98
C ASP A 94 -17.92 -9.85 36.65
N LEU A 95 -18.34 -8.86 35.86
CA LEU A 95 -18.72 -7.54 36.34
C LEU A 95 -20.16 -7.13 36.00
N ILE A 96 -20.81 -7.83 35.05
CA ILE A 96 -22.20 -7.55 34.65
C ILE A 96 -23.10 -8.69 35.13
N ASP A 97 -24.01 -8.38 36.05
CA ASP A 97 -24.99 -9.32 36.57
C ASP A 97 -26.02 -9.69 35.49
N GLU A 98 -26.51 -10.95 35.52
CA GLU A 98 -27.52 -11.50 34.59
C GLU A 98 -28.69 -10.56 34.22
N PRO A 99 -29.37 -9.86 35.16
CA PRO A 99 -30.50 -8.99 34.82
C PRO A 99 -30.14 -7.75 33.99
N ASP A 100 -28.85 -7.39 33.90
CA ASP A 100 -28.38 -6.22 33.18
C ASP A 100 -27.58 -6.57 31.92
N GLN A 101 -27.29 -7.86 31.68
CA GLN A 101 -26.57 -8.34 30.49
C GLN A 101 -27.28 -8.02 29.17
N ASP A 102 -28.60 -7.88 29.18
CA ASP A 102 -29.40 -7.47 28.01
C ASP A 102 -29.48 -5.95 27.82
N LYS A 103 -29.05 -5.17 28.82
CA LYS A 103 -29.18 -3.70 28.84
C LYS A 103 -27.84 -2.99 28.65
N VAL A 104 -26.75 -3.61 29.08
CA VAL A 104 -25.41 -3.01 29.05
C VAL A 104 -24.40 -3.97 28.44
N PHE A 105 -23.45 -3.40 27.72
CA PHE A 105 -22.31 -4.11 27.19
C PHE A 105 -21.03 -3.29 27.43
N ALA A 106 -19.90 -3.98 27.49
CA ALA A 106 -18.59 -3.35 27.57
C ALA A 106 -17.87 -3.58 26.24
N GLU A 107 -17.40 -2.50 25.62
CA GLU A 107 -16.62 -2.53 24.38
C GLU A 107 -15.44 -1.56 24.49
N PHE A 108 -14.28 -1.95 23.97
CA PHE A 108 -13.15 -1.05 23.80
C PHE A 108 -13.26 -0.30 22.48
N LEU A 109 -13.31 1.02 22.53
CA LEU A 109 -13.35 1.89 21.36
C LEU A 109 -11.98 1.95 20.65
N VAL A 110 -11.71 0.97 19.79
CA VAL A 110 -10.46 0.88 19.00
C VAL A 110 -10.47 1.82 17.79
N ASP A 111 -11.64 2.35 17.44
CA ASP A 111 -11.82 3.34 16.37
C ASP A 111 -11.03 4.63 16.56
N GLY A 112 -10.69 4.92 17.82
CA GLY A 112 -9.78 6.00 18.22
C GLY A 112 -8.33 5.78 17.77
N LEU A 113 -7.88 4.52 17.67
CA LEU A 113 -6.55 4.15 17.14
C LEU A 113 -6.53 4.13 15.61
N LEU A 114 -7.68 3.82 14.99
CA LEU A 114 -7.91 3.93 13.55
C LEU A 114 -8.14 5.39 13.08
N ARG A 115 -8.01 6.39 13.98
CA ARG A 115 -8.29 7.82 13.71
C ARG A 115 -7.47 8.45 12.59
N GLY A 116 -6.39 7.83 12.13
CA GLY A 116 -5.67 8.27 10.93
C GLY A 116 -6.60 8.47 9.73
N ASP A 117 -7.73 7.76 9.69
CA ASP A 117 -8.75 7.88 8.65
C ASP A 117 -10.17 8.18 9.20
N ALA A 118 -10.27 9.04 10.21
CA ALA A 118 -11.58 9.52 10.67
C ALA A 118 -12.36 10.25 9.56
N LYS A 119 -11.63 10.87 8.61
CA LYS A 119 -12.20 11.57 7.47
C LYS A 119 -12.86 10.61 6.48
N ALA A 120 -12.16 9.59 5.97
CA ALA A 120 -12.80 8.73 4.97
C ALA A 120 -13.90 7.85 5.60
N ARG A 121 -13.81 7.48 6.89
CA ARG A 121 -14.94 6.84 7.58
C ARG A 121 -16.16 7.76 7.67
N SER A 122 -15.98 9.02 8.05
CA SER A 122 -17.07 9.99 8.11
C SER A 122 -17.66 10.24 6.72
N GLU A 123 -16.83 10.27 5.69
CA GLU A 123 -17.26 10.38 4.30
C GLU A 123 -18.02 9.14 3.83
N ALA A 124 -17.56 7.93 4.18
CA ALA A 124 -18.24 6.69 3.86
C ALA A 124 -19.62 6.58 4.53
N LEU A 125 -19.72 6.90 5.83
CA LEU A 125 -21.00 6.94 6.55
C LEU A 125 -21.93 8.00 5.97
N ARG A 126 -21.40 9.17 5.60
CA ARG A 126 -22.17 10.22 4.93
C ARG A 126 -22.75 9.73 3.60
N VAL A 127 -21.96 9.05 2.77
CA VAL A 127 -22.43 8.48 1.49
C VAL A 127 -23.52 7.43 1.73
N GLN A 128 -23.34 6.53 2.70
CA GLN A 128 -24.34 5.51 3.04
C GLN A 128 -25.66 6.12 3.52
N PHE A 129 -25.58 7.16 4.36
CA PHE A 129 -26.76 7.88 4.83
C PHE A 129 -27.47 8.63 3.69
N GLN A 130 -26.73 9.30 2.79
CA GLN A 130 -27.31 10.00 1.64
C GLN A 130 -28.03 9.08 0.67
N ASN A 131 -27.53 7.86 0.51
CA ASN A 131 -28.12 6.83 -0.34
C ASN A 131 -29.31 6.11 0.31
N GLY A 132 -29.65 6.46 1.57
CA GLY A 132 -30.71 5.79 2.33
C GLY A 132 -30.40 4.34 2.70
N ALA A 133 -29.12 3.95 2.71
CA ALA A 133 -28.68 2.62 3.14
C ALA A 133 -28.47 2.52 4.67
N LEU A 134 -28.40 3.67 5.35
CA LEU A 134 -28.14 3.76 6.79
C LEU A 134 -29.17 4.68 7.45
N SER A 135 -29.78 4.20 8.54
CA SER A 135 -30.66 5.00 9.40
C SER A 135 -29.87 5.80 10.45
N ILE A 136 -30.52 6.78 11.10
CA ILE A 136 -29.86 7.61 12.11
C ILE A 136 -29.48 6.78 13.35
N ASP A 137 -30.34 5.85 13.77
CA ASP A 137 -30.05 4.99 14.93
C ASP A 137 -28.92 4.01 14.63
N GLU A 138 -28.81 3.50 13.39
CA GLU A 138 -27.67 2.70 12.98
C GLU A 138 -26.37 3.50 12.95
N TRP A 139 -26.39 4.75 12.46
CA TRP A 139 -25.23 5.64 12.57
C TRP A 139 -24.85 5.83 14.05
N ARG A 140 -25.81 6.15 14.92
CA ARG A 140 -25.55 6.35 16.36
C ARG A 140 -24.98 5.09 17.00
N SER A 141 -25.49 3.92 16.66
CA SER A 141 -24.97 2.62 17.11
C SER A 141 -23.51 2.43 16.72
N ILE A 142 -23.15 2.68 15.45
CA ILE A 142 -21.76 2.63 14.96
C ILE A 142 -20.85 3.60 15.73
N GLU A 143 -21.37 4.79 16.06
CA GLU A 143 -20.66 5.80 16.86
C GLU A 143 -20.75 5.57 18.37
N ASN A 144 -21.26 4.41 18.81
CA ASN A 144 -21.45 4.06 20.23
C ASN A 144 -22.26 5.10 21.01
N ARG A 145 -23.31 5.63 20.39
CA ARG A 145 -24.28 6.56 20.97
C ARG A 145 -25.64 5.89 21.12
N ASN A 146 -26.35 6.27 22.17
CA ASN A 146 -27.71 5.79 22.39
C ASN A 146 -28.64 6.18 21.23
N PRO A 147 -29.62 5.32 20.90
CA PRO A 147 -30.64 5.62 19.91
C PRO A 147 -31.46 6.84 20.32
N LEU A 148 -32.10 7.48 19.35
CA LEU A 148 -33.02 8.58 19.61
C LEU A 148 -34.31 8.06 20.28
N PRO A 149 -34.91 8.85 21.19
CA PRO A 149 -36.24 8.55 21.70
C PRO A 149 -37.29 8.62 20.58
N ASP A 150 -38.42 7.94 20.80
CA ASP A 150 -39.62 7.94 19.93
C ASP A 150 -39.43 7.38 18.50
N GLU A 151 -38.50 6.42 18.32
CA GLU A 151 -38.23 5.73 17.04
C GLU A 151 -37.87 6.68 15.88
N LEU A 152 -37.54 7.94 16.19
CA LEU A 152 -37.22 8.96 15.20
C LEU A 152 -35.98 8.61 14.37
N GLY A 153 -35.10 7.76 14.90
CA GLY A 153 -33.87 7.37 14.22
C GLY A 153 -33.98 6.16 13.30
N GLN A 154 -35.13 5.47 13.24
CA GLN A 154 -35.36 4.34 12.33
C GLN A 154 -35.70 4.78 10.89
N ARG A 155 -35.89 6.09 10.67
CA ARG A 155 -36.22 6.66 9.36
C ARG A 155 -35.00 6.68 8.45
N HIS A 156 -35.21 6.26 7.21
CA HIS A 156 -34.20 6.34 6.15
C HIS A 156 -34.43 7.61 5.33
N TYR A 157 -33.35 8.31 5.00
CA TYR A 157 -33.38 9.56 4.25
C TYR A 157 -32.68 9.35 2.90
N VAL A 158 -33.25 9.92 1.84
CA VAL A 158 -32.61 9.97 0.52
C VAL A 158 -32.63 11.43 0.06
N GLN A 159 -31.56 11.87 -0.58
CA GLN A 159 -31.53 13.21 -1.18
C GLN A 159 -32.48 13.26 -2.37
N MET A 160 -33.59 13.99 -2.22
CA MET A 160 -34.53 14.28 -3.30
C MET A 160 -34.10 15.56 -4.03
N ASN A 161 -33.18 15.42 -4.98
CA ASN A 161 -32.93 16.46 -5.97
C ASN A 161 -33.75 16.10 -7.23
N LEU A 162 -34.90 16.75 -7.40
CA LEU A 162 -35.76 16.63 -8.59
C LEU A 162 -35.81 18.01 -9.28
N ALA A 163 -35.24 18.11 -10.47
CA ALA A 163 -35.31 19.30 -11.30
C ALA A 163 -36.16 19.01 -12.54
N GLU A 164 -37.11 19.89 -12.87
CA GLU A 164 -37.79 19.85 -14.17
C GLU A 164 -36.81 20.25 -15.26
N VAL A 165 -36.78 19.47 -16.35
CA VAL A 165 -36.16 19.92 -17.60
C VAL A 165 -37.18 20.85 -18.26
N THR A 166 -37.10 22.13 -17.93
CA THR A 166 -37.79 23.18 -18.67
C THR A 166 -36.95 23.52 -19.90
N ASP A 167 -37.56 23.70 -21.07
CA ASP A 167 -36.91 24.18 -22.32
C ASP A 167 -36.45 25.66 -22.25
N GLU A 168 -36.33 26.22 -21.04
CA GLU A 168 -35.61 27.47 -20.84
C GLU A 168 -34.17 27.09 -20.50
N GLU A 169 -33.25 27.44 -21.41
CA GLU A 169 -31.83 27.46 -21.07
C GLU A 169 -31.70 28.23 -19.75
N PRO A 170 -31.16 27.59 -18.68
CA PRO A 170 -30.97 28.29 -17.43
C PRO A 170 -30.07 29.49 -17.69
N GLU A 171 -30.47 30.68 -17.25
CA GLU A 171 -29.53 31.79 -17.14
C GLU A 171 -28.28 31.26 -16.43
N PRO A 172 -27.07 31.53 -16.95
CA PRO A 172 -25.87 31.02 -16.34
C PRO A 172 -25.83 31.55 -14.90
N GLU A 173 -25.99 30.64 -13.94
CA GLU A 173 -25.76 30.94 -12.53
C GLU A 173 -24.38 31.59 -12.42
N PRO A 174 -24.20 32.62 -11.57
CA PRO A 174 -22.87 33.12 -11.29
C PRO A 174 -22.05 31.92 -10.81
N GLU A 175 -20.99 31.60 -11.54
CA GLU A 175 -20.15 30.43 -11.31
C GLU A 175 -19.93 30.23 -9.81
N PRO A 176 -20.12 29.01 -9.28
CA PRO A 176 -19.84 28.75 -7.88
C PRO A 176 -18.42 29.23 -7.61
N ALA A 177 -18.26 30.07 -6.58
CA ALA A 177 -16.98 30.63 -6.19
C ALA A 177 -15.92 29.51 -6.27
N PRO A 178 -14.80 29.75 -6.97
CA PRO A 178 -13.87 28.69 -7.32
C PRO A 178 -13.55 27.92 -6.05
N LEU A 179 -13.76 26.60 -6.11
CA LEU A 179 -13.38 25.70 -5.03
C LEU A 179 -11.99 26.12 -4.54
N PRO A 180 -11.75 26.22 -3.23
CA PRO A 180 -10.40 26.43 -2.74
C PRO A 180 -9.53 25.40 -3.46
N PRO A 181 -8.39 25.82 -4.06
CA PRO A 181 -7.61 24.95 -4.91
C PRO A 181 -7.41 23.64 -4.16
N PRO A 182 -7.53 22.48 -4.84
CA PRO A 182 -7.27 21.20 -4.20
C PRO A 182 -5.98 21.38 -3.40
N VAL A 183 -6.03 21.09 -2.08
CA VAL A 183 -4.79 20.98 -1.30
C VAL A 183 -3.86 20.21 -2.20
N PRO A 184 -2.65 20.72 -2.52
CA PRO A 184 -1.77 20.05 -3.45
C PRO A 184 -1.68 18.62 -2.95
N GLN A 185 -2.35 17.69 -3.64
CA GLN A 185 -1.92 16.32 -3.59
C GLN A 185 -0.46 16.47 -4.00
N PRO A 186 0.51 16.01 -3.18
CA PRO A 186 1.88 16.04 -3.63
C PRO A 186 1.82 15.45 -5.01
N ALA A 187 2.16 16.26 -6.03
CA ALA A 187 2.23 15.78 -7.38
C ALA A 187 2.98 14.47 -7.27
N LEU A 188 2.45 13.38 -7.85
CA LEU A 188 3.28 12.20 -8.07
C LEU A 188 4.61 12.77 -8.54
N PRO A 189 5.69 12.62 -7.75
CA PRO A 189 6.89 13.40 -7.99
C PRO A 189 7.17 13.25 -9.46
N GLU A 190 7.18 14.38 -10.21
CA GLU A 190 7.55 14.40 -11.62
C GLU A 190 8.71 13.42 -11.70
N PRO A 191 8.56 12.28 -12.40
CA PRO A 191 9.44 11.15 -12.19
C PRO A 191 10.84 11.73 -12.31
N GLU A 192 11.54 11.78 -11.16
CA GLU A 192 12.81 12.51 -11.05
C GLU A 192 13.64 12.06 -12.24
N GLU A 193 14.47 12.90 -12.86
CA GLU A 193 15.29 12.46 -14.00
C GLU A 193 15.97 11.10 -13.74
N SER A 194 16.27 10.83 -12.46
CA SER A 194 16.63 9.53 -11.88
C SER A 194 15.68 8.35 -12.19
N SER A 195 14.37 8.48 -11.96
CA SER A 195 13.38 7.43 -12.25
C SER A 195 13.12 7.23 -13.75
N ARG A 196 13.06 8.31 -14.56
CA ARG A 196 13.01 8.18 -16.03
C ARG A 196 14.29 7.50 -16.56
N ALA A 197 15.45 7.84 -16.01
CA ALA A 197 16.74 7.22 -16.35
C ALA A 197 16.83 5.76 -15.87
N MET A 198 16.18 5.41 -14.75
CA MET A 198 16.18 4.05 -14.19
C MET A 198 15.35 3.09 -15.06
N PHE A 199 14.20 3.54 -15.58
CA PHE A 199 13.30 2.70 -16.37
C PHE A 199 13.58 2.74 -17.88
N ALA A 200 14.27 3.76 -18.40
CA ALA A 200 14.67 3.85 -19.81
C ALA A 200 15.38 2.59 -20.36
N PRO A 201 16.40 2.01 -19.70
CA PRO A 201 17.05 0.80 -20.20
C PRO A 201 16.13 -0.43 -20.18
N LEU A 202 15.22 -0.52 -19.20
CA LEU A 202 14.28 -1.63 -19.07
C LEU A 202 13.20 -1.58 -20.14
N ILE A 203 12.65 -0.39 -20.41
CA ILE A 203 11.69 -0.17 -21.49
C ILE A 203 12.33 -0.43 -22.85
N ALA A 204 13.59 0.00 -23.04
CA ALA A 204 14.33 -0.27 -24.28
C ALA A 204 14.57 -1.77 -24.52
N ASP A 205 14.92 -2.54 -23.47
CA ASP A 205 15.09 -3.99 -23.55
C ASP A 205 13.77 -4.72 -23.86
N VAL A 206 12.67 -4.32 -23.20
CA VAL A 206 11.34 -4.87 -23.49
C VAL A 206 10.91 -4.57 -24.93
N ALA A 207 11.08 -3.33 -25.39
CA ALA A 207 10.78 -2.94 -26.77
C ALA A 207 11.61 -3.73 -27.80
N ALA A 208 12.91 -3.92 -27.55
CA ALA A 208 13.78 -4.71 -28.41
C ALA A 208 13.36 -6.18 -28.50
N ARG A 209 12.92 -6.78 -27.39
CA ARG A 209 12.40 -8.17 -27.37
C ARG A 209 11.09 -8.30 -28.13
N ILE A 210 10.19 -7.33 -28.01
CA ILE A 210 8.92 -7.29 -28.76
C ILE A 210 9.21 -7.19 -30.26
N ALA A 211 10.05 -6.24 -30.68
CA ALA A 211 10.43 -6.07 -32.09
C ALA A 211 11.12 -7.31 -32.67
N THR A 212 12.05 -7.92 -31.93
CA THR A 212 12.73 -9.15 -32.38
C THR A 212 11.74 -10.31 -32.57
N ARG A 213 10.76 -10.42 -31.67
CA ARG A 213 9.70 -11.43 -31.77
C ARG A 213 8.80 -11.19 -32.99
N GLU A 214 8.38 -9.95 -33.23
CA GLU A 214 7.57 -9.58 -34.38
C GLU A 214 8.28 -9.89 -35.70
N VAL A 215 9.52 -9.41 -35.84
CA VAL A 215 10.35 -9.67 -37.04
C VAL A 215 10.54 -11.16 -37.26
N GLY A 216 10.76 -11.94 -36.18
CA GLY A 216 10.87 -13.40 -36.28
C GLY A 216 9.57 -14.11 -36.66
N ALA A 217 8.42 -13.63 -36.16
CA ALA A 217 7.11 -14.19 -36.48
C ALA A 217 6.70 -13.88 -37.92
N LEU A 218 6.85 -12.61 -38.34
CA LEU A 218 6.59 -12.15 -39.70
C LEU A 218 7.53 -12.83 -40.69
N GLY A 219 8.83 -12.91 -40.39
CA GLY A 219 9.81 -13.56 -41.27
C GLY A 219 9.55 -15.06 -41.47
N LYS A 220 9.16 -15.79 -40.42
CA LYS A 220 8.78 -17.21 -40.52
C LYS A 220 7.48 -17.43 -41.29
N ARG A 221 6.53 -16.50 -41.20
CA ARG A 221 5.26 -16.59 -41.93
C ARG A 221 5.45 -16.20 -43.40
N ALA A 222 6.21 -15.14 -43.66
CA ALA A 222 6.54 -14.67 -45.01
C ALA A 222 7.30 -15.72 -45.83
N SER A 223 8.26 -16.44 -45.22
CA SER A 223 8.97 -17.54 -45.91
C SER A 223 8.10 -18.76 -46.20
N LYS A 224 6.95 -18.90 -45.52
CA LYS A 224 5.99 -20.01 -45.71
C LYS A 224 4.81 -19.62 -46.62
N ALA A 225 4.62 -18.33 -46.85
CA ALA A 225 3.52 -17.75 -47.61
C ALA A 225 3.83 -17.55 -49.11
N GLU A 226 4.89 -18.18 -49.65
CA GLU A 226 5.36 -18.05 -51.04
C GLU A 226 4.29 -18.27 -52.14
N THR A 227 3.06 -18.66 -51.81
CA THR A 227 2.01 -18.99 -52.80
C THR A 227 0.67 -18.28 -52.55
N ASP A 228 0.46 -17.57 -51.43
CA ASP A 228 -0.86 -17.01 -51.11
C ASP A 228 -0.78 -15.73 -50.26
N ALA A 229 -0.94 -14.57 -50.89
CA ALA A 229 -0.81 -13.26 -50.25
C ALA A 229 -2.01 -12.92 -49.35
N ASP A 230 -3.22 -13.30 -49.76
CA ASP A 230 -4.45 -13.03 -49.01
C ASP A 230 -4.44 -13.75 -47.65
N MET A 231 -3.86 -14.96 -47.62
CA MET A 231 -3.72 -15.77 -46.41
C MET A 231 -2.61 -15.28 -45.47
N PHE A 232 -1.70 -14.45 -45.97
CA PHE A 232 -0.71 -13.73 -45.16
C PHE A 232 -1.35 -12.50 -44.50
N ASP A 233 -2.12 -11.71 -45.25
CA ASP A 233 -2.78 -10.51 -44.75
C ASP A 233 -3.81 -10.84 -43.66
N GLU A 234 -4.67 -11.86 -43.85
CA GLU A 234 -5.61 -12.32 -42.83
C GLU A 234 -4.90 -12.79 -41.54
N TRP A 235 -3.72 -13.40 -41.69
CA TRP A 235 -2.91 -13.82 -40.56
C TRP A 235 -2.24 -12.65 -39.84
N VAL A 236 -1.81 -11.61 -40.56
CA VAL A 236 -1.26 -10.38 -39.98
C VAL A 236 -2.31 -9.67 -39.14
N ASP A 237 -3.55 -9.55 -39.63
CA ASP A 237 -4.66 -8.96 -38.88
C ASP A 237 -4.91 -9.76 -37.59
N THR A 238 -5.02 -11.09 -37.70
CA THR A 238 -5.20 -11.97 -36.52
C THR A 238 -4.03 -11.89 -35.54
N PHE A 239 -2.80 -11.68 -36.03
CA PHE A 239 -1.60 -11.56 -35.20
C PHE A 239 -1.61 -10.24 -34.39
N TYR A 240 -2.13 -9.16 -34.96
CA TYR A 240 -2.18 -7.85 -34.31
C TYR A 240 -3.43 -7.60 -33.45
N ASP A 241 -4.52 -8.35 -33.64
CA ASP A 241 -5.76 -8.24 -32.84
C ASP A 241 -5.54 -8.31 -31.31
N GLY A 242 -4.59 -9.14 -30.86
CA GLY A 242 -4.23 -9.28 -29.44
C GLY A 242 -2.96 -8.54 -29.02
N HIS A 243 -2.32 -7.82 -29.94
CA HIS A 243 -0.97 -7.32 -29.75
C HIS A 243 -0.88 -6.18 -28.72
N ALA A 244 -1.85 -5.25 -28.75
CA ALA A 244 -1.90 -4.14 -27.78
C ALA A 244 -1.98 -4.64 -26.32
N ALA A 245 -2.80 -5.67 -26.05
CA ALA A 245 -2.91 -6.28 -24.73
C ALA A 245 -1.61 -6.99 -24.30
N TYR A 246 -0.91 -7.62 -25.25
CA TYR A 246 0.39 -8.24 -24.99
C TYR A 246 1.48 -7.20 -24.67
N VAL A 247 1.55 -6.08 -25.41
CA VAL A 247 2.51 -4.99 -25.16
C VAL A 247 2.29 -4.37 -23.79
N VAL A 248 1.04 -4.09 -23.42
CA VAL A 248 0.71 -3.55 -22.08
C VAL A 248 1.13 -4.52 -20.97
N LYS A 249 0.90 -5.83 -21.14
CA LYS A 249 1.34 -6.85 -20.18
C LYS A 249 2.87 -7.00 -20.10
N ALA A 250 3.58 -6.76 -21.19
CA ALA A 250 5.04 -6.88 -21.26
C ALA A 250 5.78 -5.65 -20.72
N VAL A 251 5.16 -4.47 -20.78
CA VAL A 251 5.73 -3.19 -20.32
C VAL A 251 5.31 -2.84 -18.89
N SER A 252 4.19 -3.38 -18.41
CA SER A 252 3.80 -3.25 -17.00
C SER A 252 4.74 -4.07 -16.10
N PRO A 253 5.27 -3.50 -15.01
CA PRO A 253 5.95 -4.26 -13.96
C PRO A 253 5.02 -5.23 -13.23
#